data_AF-A0A963GIS4-F1
#
_entry.id   AF-A0A963GIS4-F1
#
_cell.length_a   1.000
_cell.length_b   1.000
_cell.length_c   1.000
_cell.angle_alpha   90.00
_cell.angle_beta   90.00
_cell.angle_gamma   90.00
#
_symmetry.space_group_name_H-M   'P 1'
#
loop_
_entity.id
_entity.type
_entity.pdbx_description
1 polymer ?
#
loop_
_entity_poly.entity_id
_entity_poly.type
_entity_poly.pdbx_seq_one_letter_code
_entity_poly.pdbx_strand_id
1 'polypeptide(L)'
;MTTLWRLVTARFADTAFSGEGARLFGGRWNRKGVPMVYTAASQSLAMLEILVQDEPLRARYVMIPATLPKRFKIETITLAELPEKWNDPANRAHLQTLGSDWARSGRSAVLA
;
A
#
# COMPACT_ATOMS: atom_id res chain seq x y z
N MET A 1 6.35 -18.77 -3.23
CA MET A 1 6.04 -17.81 -2.16
C MET A 1 6.65 -16.51 -2.63
N THR A 2 5.94 -15.40 -2.50
CA THR A 2 6.43 -14.10 -2.91
C THR A 2 6.74 -13.30 -1.66
N THR A 3 7.92 -12.68 -1.58
CA THR A 3 8.27 -11.81 -0.46
C THR A 3 7.90 -10.38 -0.80
N LEU A 4 7.15 -9.75 0.09
CA LEU A 4 6.75 -8.36 0.06
C LEU A 4 7.46 -7.63 1.20
N TRP A 5 7.69 -6.34 1.04
CA TRP A 5 8.42 -5.52 2.01
C TRP A 5 7.57 -4.38 2.51
N ARG A 6 7.60 -4.11 3.81
CA ARG A 6 6.92 -2.97 4.42
C ARG A 6 7.87 -2.24 5.35
N LEU A 7 8.06 -0.95 5.10
CA LEU A 7 8.85 -0.05 5.93
C LEU A 7 7.89 0.78 6.79
N VAL A 8 8.05 0.74 8.11
CA VAL A 8 7.23 1.50 9.07
C VAL A 8 8.11 2.13 10.15
N THR A 9 7.61 3.16 10.81
CA THR A 9 8.25 3.63 12.06
C THR A 9 8.17 2.54 13.12
N ALA A 10 9.24 2.36 13.89
CA ALA A 10 9.40 1.26 14.85
C ALA A 10 8.27 1.16 15.87
N ARG A 11 7.67 2.30 16.26
CA ARG A 11 6.51 2.34 17.17
C ARG A 11 5.24 1.66 16.64
N PHE A 12 5.17 1.36 15.33
CA PHE A 12 4.05 0.69 14.70
C PHE A 12 4.40 -0.71 14.18
N ALA A 13 5.52 -1.28 14.61
CA ALA A 13 5.97 -2.60 14.15
C ALA A 13 4.94 -3.71 14.48
N ASP A 14 4.41 -3.72 15.71
CA ASP A 14 3.49 -4.76 16.18
C ASP A 14 2.13 -4.73 15.47
N THR A 15 1.75 -3.56 14.96
CA THR A 15 0.47 -3.34 14.26
C THR A 15 0.65 -3.13 12.77
N ALA A 16 1.84 -3.42 12.22
CA ALA A 16 2.22 -3.06 10.86
C ALA A 16 1.24 -3.58 9.80
N PHE A 17 0.63 -4.76 10.01
CA PHE A 17 -0.28 -5.41 9.07
C PHE A 17 -1.77 -5.29 9.45
N SER A 18 -2.12 -4.45 10.43
CA SER A 18 -3.52 -4.20 10.80
C SER A 18 -4.32 -3.41 9.75
N GLY A 19 -3.63 -2.62 8.91
CA GLY A 19 -4.26 -1.68 7.97
C GLY A 19 -4.80 -0.41 8.62
N GLU A 20 -4.64 -0.22 9.93
CA GLU A 20 -5.28 0.85 10.70
C GLU A 20 -4.80 2.25 10.29
N GLY A 21 -3.51 2.43 10.03
CA GLY A 21 -2.99 3.72 9.58
C GLY A 21 -3.64 4.19 8.27
N ALA A 22 -3.78 3.28 7.29
CA ALA A 22 -4.44 3.60 6.03
C ALA A 22 -5.95 3.83 6.24
N ARG A 23 -6.59 3.12 7.18
CA ARG A 23 -7.99 3.34 7.54
C ARG A 23 -8.21 4.76 8.08
N LEU A 24 -7.36 5.23 8.98
CA LEU A 24 -7.51 6.53 9.65
C LEU A 24 -7.21 7.70 8.70
N PHE A 25 -6.15 7.59 7.91
CA PHE A 25 -5.63 8.73 7.13
C PHE A 25 -5.94 8.65 5.63
N GLY A 26 -6.31 7.48 5.12
CA GLY A 26 -6.39 7.19 3.70
C GLY A 26 -4.99 7.03 3.08
N GLY A 27 -4.96 6.76 1.78
CA GLY A 27 -3.73 6.65 1.00
C GLY A 27 -3.98 6.93 -0.48
N ARG A 28 -3.05 6.54 -1.35
CA ARG A 28 -3.23 6.67 -2.80
C ARG A 28 -4.37 5.78 -3.31
N TRP A 29 -4.50 4.57 -2.76
CA TRP A 29 -5.41 3.52 -3.22
C TRP A 29 -6.61 3.29 -2.30
N ASN A 30 -6.72 3.98 -1.16
CA ASN A 30 -7.85 3.78 -0.25
C ASN A 30 -8.37 5.09 0.34
N ARG A 31 -9.70 5.18 0.49
CA ARG A 31 -10.37 6.24 1.23
C ARG A 31 -10.21 6.02 2.74
N LYS A 32 -10.35 7.10 3.51
CA LYS A 32 -10.54 7.02 4.97
C LYS A 32 -11.72 6.09 5.28
N GLY A 33 -11.56 5.29 6.34
CA GLY A 33 -12.51 4.25 6.75
C GLY A 33 -12.26 2.87 6.14
N VAL A 34 -11.45 2.75 5.09
CA VAL A 34 -11.13 1.45 4.46
C VAL A 34 -9.72 1.01 4.88
N PRO A 35 -9.56 -0.08 5.66
CA PRO A 35 -8.25 -0.57 6.07
C PRO A 35 -7.50 -1.18 4.87
N MET A 36 -6.20 -0.89 4.78
CA MET A 36 -5.33 -1.40 3.72
C MET A 36 -3.87 -1.44 4.18
N VAL A 37 -3.13 -2.46 3.75
CA VAL A 37 -1.69 -2.57 3.99
C VAL A 37 -0.96 -2.30 2.69
N TYR A 38 -0.04 -1.33 2.72
CA TYR A 38 0.83 -1.02 1.59
C TYR A 38 2.16 -1.78 1.76
N THR A 39 2.57 -2.45 0.69
CA THR A 39 3.83 -3.18 0.62
C THR A 39 4.53 -2.89 -0.70
N ALA A 40 5.82 -3.11 -0.76
CA ALA A 40 6.64 -2.99 -1.96
C ALA A 40 7.19 -4.34 -2.40
N ALA A 41 7.47 -4.48 -3.70
CA ALA A 41 8.10 -5.67 -4.26
C ALA A 41 9.60 -5.80 -3.87
N SER A 42 10.25 -4.70 -3.46
CA SER A 42 11.64 -4.68 -3.01
C SER A 42 11.83 -3.77 -1.79
N GLN A 43 12.93 -4.00 -1.05
CA GLN A 43 13.34 -3.12 0.06
C GLN A 43 13.64 -1.69 -0.41
N SER A 44 14.27 -1.55 -1.57
CA SER A 44 14.62 -0.24 -2.15
C SER A 44 13.37 0.58 -2.49
N LEU A 45 12.33 -0.06 -3.04
CA LEU A 45 11.06 0.60 -3.32
C LEU A 45 10.33 1.00 -2.02
N ALA A 46 10.33 0.14 -1.00
CA ALA A 46 9.76 0.50 0.31
C ALA A 46 10.47 1.70 0.94
N MET A 47 11.79 1.81 0.78
CA MET A 47 12.56 2.98 1.23
C MET A 47 12.20 4.23 0.43
N LEU A 48 12.12 4.14 -0.90
CA LEU A 48 11.80 5.27 -1.78
C LEU A 48 10.45 5.90 -1.44
N GLU A 49 9.42 5.09 -1.18
CA GLU A 49 8.09 5.58 -0.79
C GLU A 49 8.13 6.40 0.52
N ILE A 50 8.97 6.00 1.48
CA ILE A 50 9.12 6.75 2.73
C ILE A 50 9.94 8.03 2.51
N LEU A 51 11.01 7.99 1.72
CA LEU A 51 11.83 9.17 1.42
C LEU A 51 11.02 10.27 0.74
N VAL A 52 10.16 9.92 -0.23
CA VAL A 52 9.27 10.89 -0.89
C VAL A 52 8.31 11.57 0.10
N GLN A 53 7.97 10.90 1.21
CA GLN A 53 7.04 11.40 2.21
C GLN A 53 7.70 12.10 3.41
N ASP A 54 8.88 11.64 3.84
CA ASP A 54 9.57 12.09 5.06
C ASP A 54 11.07 12.28 4.81
N GLU A 55 11.45 13.30 4.03
CA GLU A 55 12.85 13.71 3.83
C GLU A 55 13.16 15.03 4.57
N PRO A 56 14.20 15.07 5.43
CA PRO A 56 15.06 13.95 5.85
C PRO A 56 14.31 13.01 6.81
N LEU A 57 14.68 11.72 6.83
CA LEU A 57 14.07 10.71 7.71
C LEU A 57 14.25 11.10 9.18
N ARG A 58 13.14 11.35 9.90
CA ARG A 58 13.20 11.85 11.30
C ARG A 58 12.92 10.80 12.36
N ALA A 59 12.51 9.60 11.95
CA ALA A 59 12.11 8.53 12.84
C ALA A 59 13.03 7.30 12.72
N ARG A 60 12.94 6.41 13.71
CA ARG A 60 13.51 5.07 13.61
C ARG A 60 12.58 4.19 12.77
N TYR A 61 13.04 3.73 11.62
CA TYR A 61 12.28 2.84 10.74
C TYR A 61 12.71 1.38 10.88
N VAL A 62 11.78 0.46 10.62
CA VAL A 62 12.02 -0.99 10.58
C VAL A 62 11.46 -1.57 9.28
N MET A 63 12.28 -2.39 8.62
CA MET A 63 11.92 -3.11 7.40
C MET A 63 11.37 -4.48 7.79
N ILE A 64 10.13 -4.77 7.42
CA ILE A 64 9.46 -6.02 7.77
C ILE A 64 9.16 -6.81 6.49
N PRO A 65 9.72 -8.03 6.32
CA PRO A 65 9.33 -8.93 5.24
C PRO A 65 7.96 -9.55 5.55
N ALA A 66 7.13 -9.68 4.52
CA ALA A 66 5.91 -10.47 4.55
C ALA A 66 5.97 -11.53 3.45
N THR A 67 5.69 -12.78 3.79
CA THR A 67 5.60 -13.86 2.81
C THR A 67 4.15 -14.04 2.39
N LEU A 68 3.90 -13.92 1.10
CA LEU A 68 2.61 -14.26 0.49
C LEU A 68 2.61 -15.75 0.04
N PRO A 69 1.78 -16.59 0.65
CA PRO A 69 1.58 -17.97 0.20
C PRO A 69 1.05 -18.03 -1.25
N LYS A 70 1.53 -19.00 -2.03
CA LYS A 70 1.14 -19.19 -3.44
C LYS A 70 -0.36 -19.40 -3.66
N ARG A 71 -1.10 -19.83 -2.63
CA ARG A 71 -2.56 -20.06 -2.68
C ARG A 71 -3.37 -18.76 -2.81
N PHE A 72 -2.80 -17.62 -2.42
CA PHE A 72 -3.53 -16.36 -2.48
C PHE A 72 -3.44 -15.76 -3.88
N LYS A 73 -4.59 -15.33 -4.38
CA LYS A 73 -4.70 -14.64 -5.65
C LYS A 73 -4.14 -13.22 -5.54
N ILE A 74 -3.34 -12.83 -6.54
CA ILE A 74 -2.95 -11.45 -6.82
C ILE A 74 -3.78 -11.00 -8.02
N GLU A 75 -4.48 -9.88 -7.88
CA GLU A 75 -5.14 -9.17 -8.98
C GLU A 75 -4.15 -8.13 -9.49
N THR A 76 -3.95 -8.08 -10.81
CA THR A 76 -3.04 -7.10 -11.42
C THR A 76 -3.85 -6.01 -12.09
N ILE A 77 -3.51 -4.75 -11.81
CA ILE A 77 -4.04 -3.60 -12.53
C ILE A 77 -3.04 -3.13 -13.58
N THR A 78 -3.51 -3.03 -14.82
CA THR A 78 -2.70 -2.54 -15.94
C THR A 78 -2.81 -1.03 -16.08
N LEU A 79 -1.84 -0.41 -16.75
CA LEU A 79 -1.88 1.03 -17.05
C LEU A 79 -3.12 1.44 -17.86
N ALA A 80 -3.68 0.54 -18.67
CA ALA A 80 -4.88 0.79 -19.46
C ALA A 80 -6.17 0.85 -18.62
N GLU A 81 -6.15 0.25 -17.42
CA GLU A 81 -7.26 0.29 -16.46
C GLU A 81 -7.19 1.51 -15.53
N LEU A 82 -6.07 2.24 -15.55
CA LEU A 82 -5.91 3.47 -14.78
C LEU A 82 -6.46 4.68 -15.54
N PRO A 83 -7.01 5.68 -14.83
CA PRO A 83 -7.43 6.91 -15.47
C PRO A 83 -6.25 7.63 -16.14
N GLU A 84 -6.53 8.41 -17.17
CA GLU A 84 -5.52 9.27 -17.79
C GLU A 84 -4.89 10.19 -16.72
N LYS A 85 -3.57 10.35 -16.78
CA LYS A 85 -2.79 11.10 -15.75
C LYS A 85 -3.05 10.59 -14.32
N TRP A 86 -3.15 9.27 -14.13
CA TRP A 86 -3.35 8.66 -12.80
C TRP A 86 -2.37 9.14 -11.73
N ASN A 87 -1.16 9.54 -12.12
CA ASN A 87 -0.14 10.04 -11.21
C ASN A 87 -0.30 11.52 -10.82
N ASP A 88 -1.24 12.24 -11.44
CA ASP A 88 -1.60 13.62 -11.08
C ASP A 88 -2.37 13.62 -9.74
N PRO A 89 -1.98 14.47 -8.76
CA PRO A 89 -2.72 14.65 -7.51
C PRO A 89 -4.24 14.89 -7.69
N ALA A 90 -4.66 15.52 -8.79
CA ALA A 90 -6.07 15.74 -9.10
C ALA A 90 -6.87 14.43 -9.26
N ASN A 91 -6.22 13.35 -9.71
CA ASN A 91 -6.84 12.04 -9.91
C ASN A 91 -6.84 11.15 -8.67
N ARG A 92 -6.35 11.63 -7.52
CA ARG A 92 -6.25 10.85 -6.27
C ARG A 92 -7.60 10.27 -5.84
N ALA A 93 -8.70 11.02 -5.99
CA ALA A 93 -10.03 10.54 -5.61
C ALA A 93 -10.50 9.34 -6.44
N HIS A 94 -10.13 9.28 -7.73
CA HIS A 94 -10.43 8.16 -8.60
C HIS A 94 -9.66 6.92 -8.14
N LEU A 95 -8.33 7.03 -7.94
CA LEU A 95 -7.50 5.91 -7.48
C LEU A 95 -7.94 5.37 -6.11
N GLN A 96 -8.33 6.25 -5.20
CA GLN A 96 -8.88 5.86 -3.91
C GLN A 96 -10.19 5.10 -4.05
N THR A 97 -11.03 5.44 -5.02
CA THR A 97 -12.28 4.72 -5.31
C THR A 97 -11.94 3.30 -5.77
N LEU A 98 -11.08 3.20 -6.78
CA LEU A 98 -10.67 1.93 -7.37
C LEU A 98 -10.16 0.95 -6.31
N GLY A 99 -9.17 1.35 -5.51
CA GLY A 99 -8.60 0.45 -4.52
C GLY A 99 -9.52 0.22 -3.31
N SER A 100 -10.39 1.16 -2.95
CA SER A 100 -11.40 0.94 -1.90
C SER A 100 -12.45 -0.08 -2.33
N ASP A 101 -12.86 -0.04 -3.59
CA ASP A 101 -13.86 -0.96 -4.14
C ASP A 101 -13.27 -2.35 -4.30
N TRP A 102 -12.00 -2.45 -4.73
CA TRP A 102 -11.24 -3.68 -4.66
C TRP A 102 -11.21 -4.27 -3.25
N ALA A 103 -10.81 -3.48 -2.24
CA ALA A 103 -10.70 -3.93 -0.85
C ALA A 103 -12.04 -4.44 -0.28
N ARG A 104 -13.15 -3.76 -0.61
CA ARG A 104 -14.50 -4.18 -0.20
C ARG A 104 -15.00 -5.42 -0.93
N SER A 105 -14.57 -5.63 -2.17
CA SER A 105 -15.01 -6.76 -2.98
C SER A 105 -14.48 -8.11 -2.48
N GLY A 106 -13.34 -8.12 -1.77
CA GLY A 106 -12.71 -9.34 -1.26
C GLY A 106 -12.28 -10.35 -2.33
N ARG A 107 -12.19 -9.94 -3.61
CA ARG A 107 -11.95 -10.84 -4.76
C ARG A 107 -10.52 -11.36 -4.84
N SER A 108 -9.57 -10.69 -4.21
CA SER A 108 -8.17 -11.12 -4.09
C SER A 108 -7.56 -10.61 -2.78
N ALA A 109 -6.45 -11.21 -2.36
CA ALA A 109 -5.74 -10.77 -1.15
C ALA A 109 -4.77 -9.61 -1.43
N VAL A 110 -4.35 -9.46 -2.69
CA VAL A 110 -3.39 -8.45 -3.14
C VAL A 110 -3.86 -7.85 -4.48
N LEU A 111 -3.71 -6.54 -4.61
CA LEU A 111 -3.78 -5.79 -5.87
C LEU A 111 -2.37 -5.28 -6.19
N ALA A 112 -1.90 -5.50 -7.43
CA ALA A 112 -0.55 -5.18 -7.88
C ALA A 112 -0.54 -4.40 -9.19
#